data_AF-A0A3M5VQR5-F1
#
_entry.id   AF-A0A3M5VQR5-F1
#
_cell.length_a   1.000
_cell.length_b   1.000
_cell.length_c   1.000
_cell.angle_alpha   90.00
_cell.angle_beta   90.00
_cell.angle_gamma   90.00
#
_symmetry.space_group_name_H-M   'P 1'
#
loop_
_entity.id
_entity.type
_entity.pdbx_description
1 polymer ?
#
loop_
_entity_poly.entity_id
_entity_poly.type
_entity_poly.pdbx_seq_one_letter_code
_entity_poly.pdbx_strand_id
1 'polypeptide(L)'
;MQGEGGFYVAPKAFMLRLRELCDKHGILLIADEVQTGAGRTGTFFAMEQMGVAADLTTFAKSIAGGFPLAGVCGKAEYMDAIAPGGLGGTYAGSPVACAAALAVLDIFEEEHLLERCKTVGERLVTALKGMKAKYPVIGEVRALGAMIAVELFEDGDSHKPNAAAVAQVVAKARDKGLILLSCGTYGNVLRVLVPLTAEEELLTRGLAILDECFAEIA
;
A
#
# COMPACT_ATOMS: atom_id res chain seq x y z
N MET A 1 -0.18 -1.44 -7.50
CA MET A 1 0.48 -0.16 -7.13
C MET A 1 1.89 -0.50 -6.66
N GLN A 2 2.91 0.25 -7.07
CA GLN A 2 4.28 0.01 -6.59
C GLN A 2 4.47 0.56 -5.17
N GLY A 3 4.97 -0.26 -4.26
CA GLY A 3 5.20 0.13 -2.87
C GLY A 3 6.37 1.10 -2.68
N GLU A 4 7.55 0.56 -2.39
CA GLU A 4 8.76 1.37 -2.11
C GLU A 4 9.13 2.34 -3.24
N GLY A 5 8.69 2.07 -4.48
CA GLY A 5 8.90 2.94 -5.64
C GLY A 5 8.14 4.28 -5.60
N GLY A 6 7.18 4.48 -4.68
CA GLY A 6 6.50 5.78 -4.50
C GLY A 6 4.98 5.77 -4.69
N PHE A 7 4.34 4.61 -4.55
CA PHE A 7 2.87 4.42 -4.61
C PHE A 7 2.27 4.80 -5.97
N TYR A 8 3.00 4.55 -7.06
CA TYR A 8 2.49 4.71 -8.41
C TYR A 8 1.46 3.61 -8.73
N VAL A 9 0.26 4.04 -9.12
CA VAL A 9 -0.82 3.15 -9.56
C VAL A 9 -0.62 2.81 -11.02
N ALA A 10 -0.56 1.52 -11.33
CA ALA A 10 -0.53 1.08 -12.72
C ALA A 10 -1.88 1.42 -13.40
N PRO A 11 -1.89 2.08 -14.56
CA PRO A 11 -3.13 2.30 -15.30
C PRO A 11 -3.77 0.98 -15.71
N LYS A 12 -5.11 0.88 -15.68
CA LYS A 12 -5.82 -0.33 -16.12
C LYS A 12 -5.47 -0.73 -17.56
N ALA A 13 -5.36 0.25 -18.46
CA ALA A 13 -4.95 0.01 -19.84
C ALA A 13 -3.56 -0.64 -19.96
N PHE A 14 -2.63 -0.26 -19.08
CA PHE A 14 -1.31 -0.90 -19.02
C PHE A 14 -1.44 -2.36 -18.59
N MET A 15 -2.21 -2.65 -17.53
CA MET A 15 -2.40 -4.02 -17.04
C MET A 15 -3.10 -4.92 -18.05
N LEU A 16 -4.12 -4.40 -18.75
CA LEU A 16 -4.80 -5.10 -19.85
C LEU A 16 -3.80 -5.45 -20.96
N ARG A 17 -3.00 -4.48 -21.40
CA ARG A 17 -2.03 -4.71 -22.47
C ARG A 17 -0.92 -5.67 -22.05
N LEU A 18 -0.48 -5.60 -20.79
CA LEU A 18 0.50 -6.53 -20.24
C LEU A 18 -0.05 -7.95 -20.22
N ARG A 19 -1.31 -8.14 -19.78
CA ARG A 19 -1.98 -9.45 -19.80
C ARG A 19 -2.04 -10.05 -21.20
N GLU A 20 -2.46 -9.26 -22.20
CA GLU A 20 -2.51 -9.71 -23.60
C GLU A 20 -1.14 -10.17 -24.12
N LEU A 21 -0.07 -9.46 -23.76
CA LEU A 21 1.30 -9.82 -24.14
C LEU A 21 1.73 -11.11 -23.45
N CYS A 22 1.44 -11.25 -22.16
CA CYS A 22 1.71 -12.47 -21.41
C CYS A 22 1.02 -13.68 -22.05
N ASP A 23 -0.26 -13.56 -22.39
CA ASP A 23 -1.04 -14.63 -23.02
C ASP A 23 -0.52 -14.99 -24.40
N LYS A 24 -0.20 -13.98 -25.22
CA LYS A 24 0.35 -14.16 -26.57
C LYS A 24 1.67 -14.94 -26.57
N HIS A 25 2.50 -14.74 -25.54
CA HIS A 25 3.86 -15.26 -25.49
C HIS A 25 4.04 -16.43 -24.52
N GLY A 26 2.97 -16.87 -23.84
CA GLY A 26 3.05 -17.92 -22.82
C GLY A 26 3.88 -17.51 -21.60
N ILE A 27 3.89 -16.22 -21.27
CA ILE A 27 4.61 -15.66 -20.11
C ILE A 27 3.66 -15.60 -18.92
N LEU A 28 4.11 -16.00 -17.74
CA LEU A 28 3.32 -15.86 -16.51
C LEU A 28 3.30 -14.41 -16.05
N LEU A 29 2.11 -13.91 -15.73
CA LEU A 29 1.94 -12.65 -15.04
C LEU A 29 1.86 -12.92 -13.52
N ILE A 30 2.77 -12.31 -12.76
CA ILE A 30 2.81 -12.43 -11.31
C ILE A 30 2.42 -11.09 -10.69
N ALA A 31 1.39 -11.08 -9.84
CA ALA A 31 1.01 -9.92 -9.05
C ALA A 31 1.68 -9.99 -7.67
N ASP A 32 2.57 -9.05 -7.38
CA ASP A 32 3.10 -8.89 -6.03
C ASP A 32 2.15 -8.05 -5.18
N GLU A 33 1.34 -8.74 -4.37
CA GLU A 33 0.37 -8.16 -3.46
C GLU A 33 0.86 -8.12 -2.01
N VAL A 34 2.16 -8.31 -1.76
CA VAL A 34 2.74 -8.32 -0.41
C VAL A 34 2.46 -7.00 0.31
N GLN A 35 2.44 -5.85 -0.39
CA GLN A 35 2.08 -4.55 0.21
C GLN A 35 0.66 -4.07 -0.11
N THR A 36 0.12 -4.42 -1.27
CA THR A 36 -1.19 -3.92 -1.75
C THR A 36 -2.37 -4.80 -1.38
N GLY A 37 -2.10 -6.05 -1.01
CA GLY A 37 -3.11 -7.02 -0.59
C GLY A 37 -3.57 -6.83 0.86
N ALA A 38 -4.36 -7.80 1.34
CA ALA A 38 -5.03 -7.74 2.64
C ALA A 38 -5.78 -6.41 2.82
N GLY A 39 -6.61 -6.06 1.83
CA GLY A 39 -7.59 -4.97 1.92
C GLY A 39 -7.03 -3.56 1.77
N ARG A 40 -5.71 -3.39 1.70
CA ARG A 40 -5.02 -2.09 1.75
C ARG A 40 -5.48 -1.09 0.68
N THR A 41 -6.00 -1.58 -0.43
CA THR A 41 -6.43 -0.77 -1.58
C THR A 41 -7.95 -0.69 -1.75
N GLY A 42 -8.74 -1.23 -0.80
CA GLY A 42 -10.21 -1.22 -0.84
C GLY A 42 -10.85 -2.46 -1.49
N THR A 43 -10.03 -3.37 -2.01
CA THR A 43 -10.34 -4.77 -2.35
C THR A 43 -9.33 -5.66 -1.65
N PHE A 44 -9.60 -6.97 -1.53
CA PHE A 44 -8.69 -7.85 -0.79
C PHE A 44 -7.30 -7.88 -1.46
N PHE A 45 -7.28 -8.00 -2.79
CA PHE A 45 -6.11 -7.77 -3.63
C PHE A 45 -6.33 -6.59 -4.59
N ALA A 46 -5.31 -5.77 -4.84
CA ALA A 46 -5.40 -4.65 -5.77
C ALA A 46 -5.66 -5.08 -7.22
N MET A 47 -5.22 -6.28 -7.61
CA MET A 47 -5.39 -6.87 -8.93
C MET A 47 -6.86 -7.02 -9.33
N GLU A 48 -7.77 -7.22 -8.36
CA GLU A 48 -9.22 -7.26 -8.60
C GLU A 48 -9.73 -5.99 -9.30
N GLN A 49 -9.06 -4.86 -9.08
CA GLN A 49 -9.45 -3.57 -9.65
C GLN A 49 -8.92 -3.36 -11.08
N MET A 50 -8.01 -4.23 -11.55
CA MET A 50 -7.28 -4.06 -12.81
C MET A 50 -8.01 -4.65 -14.03
N GLY A 51 -9.08 -5.42 -13.82
CA GLY A 51 -9.87 -6.03 -14.90
C GLY A 51 -9.22 -7.25 -15.56
N VAL A 52 -8.11 -7.74 -15.01
CA VAL A 52 -7.40 -8.94 -15.46
C VAL A 52 -6.93 -9.73 -14.24
N ALA A 53 -6.73 -11.05 -14.42
CA ALA A 53 -6.18 -11.92 -13.39
C ALA A 53 -4.68 -12.18 -13.63
N ALA A 54 -3.92 -12.25 -12.53
CA ALA A 54 -2.57 -12.78 -12.56
C ALA A 54 -2.60 -14.31 -12.62
N ASP A 55 -1.51 -14.91 -13.11
CA ASP A 55 -1.33 -16.37 -13.05
C ASP A 55 -0.91 -16.82 -11.64
N LEU A 56 -0.09 -16.00 -10.99
CA LEU A 56 0.33 -16.17 -9.59
C LEU A 56 0.19 -14.84 -8.84
N THR A 57 -0.11 -14.92 -7.55
CA THR A 57 -0.18 -13.79 -6.63
C THR A 57 0.66 -14.09 -5.38
N THR A 58 1.59 -13.20 -5.04
CA THR A 58 2.36 -13.30 -3.79
C THR A 58 1.73 -12.43 -2.71
N PHE A 59 1.65 -12.92 -1.47
CA PHE A 59 1.04 -12.20 -0.34
C PHE A 59 1.84 -12.42 0.95
N ALA A 60 1.84 -11.42 1.85
CA ALA A 60 2.48 -11.47 3.17
C ALA A 60 2.00 -10.27 4.03
N LYS A 61 2.91 -9.65 4.81
CA LYS A 61 2.73 -8.46 5.65
C LYS A 61 1.47 -8.54 6.52
N SER A 62 0.38 -7.89 6.10
CA SER A 62 -0.84 -7.76 6.88
C SER A 62 -1.68 -9.03 6.94
N ILE A 63 -1.37 -10.05 6.12
CA ILE A 63 -2.17 -11.28 6.01
C ILE A 63 -2.34 -12.04 7.34
N ALA A 64 -1.39 -11.90 8.26
CA ALA A 64 -1.38 -12.60 9.55
C ALA A 64 -1.22 -11.66 10.75
N GLY A 65 -1.65 -10.40 10.63
CA GLY A 65 -1.72 -9.49 11.77
C GLY A 65 -0.37 -9.20 12.45
N GLY A 66 0.74 -9.32 11.71
CA GLY A 66 2.10 -9.14 12.23
C GLY A 66 2.85 -10.44 12.50
N PHE A 67 2.21 -11.60 12.46
CA PHE A 67 2.90 -12.89 12.52
C PHE A 67 3.60 -13.21 11.19
N PRO A 68 4.75 -13.91 11.19
CA PRO A 68 5.45 -14.28 9.97
C PRO A 68 4.66 -15.30 9.14
N LEU A 69 3.95 -14.82 8.13
CA LEU A 69 3.29 -15.64 7.12
C LEU A 69 3.42 -14.97 5.75
N ALA A 70 3.72 -15.79 4.75
CA ALA A 70 3.74 -15.41 3.35
C ALA A 70 3.27 -16.60 2.51
N GLY A 71 2.83 -16.34 1.28
CA GLY A 71 2.44 -17.39 0.36
C GLY A 71 2.43 -16.95 -1.09
N VAL A 72 2.33 -17.95 -1.95
CA VAL A 72 2.10 -17.82 -3.39
C VAL A 72 0.83 -18.58 -3.70
N CYS A 73 -0.17 -17.89 -4.24
CA CYS A 73 -1.41 -18.48 -4.73
C CYS A 73 -1.42 -18.41 -6.26
N GLY A 74 -1.96 -19.41 -6.94
CA GLY A 74 -1.97 -19.42 -8.39
C GLY A 74 -2.76 -20.57 -8.98
N LYS A 75 -2.80 -20.66 -10.30
CA LYS A 75 -3.48 -21.75 -11.02
C LYS A 75 -2.86 -23.11 -10.66
N ALA A 76 -3.71 -24.12 -10.48
CA ALA A 76 -3.30 -25.48 -10.11
C ALA A 76 -2.24 -26.05 -11.07
N GLU A 77 -2.40 -25.84 -12.38
CA GLU A 77 -1.43 -26.32 -13.39
C GLU A 77 0.00 -25.80 -13.17
N TYR A 78 0.19 -24.64 -12.53
CA TYR A 78 1.50 -24.08 -12.22
C TYR A 78 1.98 -24.48 -10.82
N MET A 79 1.06 -24.51 -9.84
CA MET A 79 1.41 -24.89 -8.47
C MET A 79 1.75 -26.38 -8.35
N ASP A 80 1.05 -27.23 -9.11
CA ASP A 80 1.22 -28.69 -9.12
C ASP A 80 2.31 -29.17 -10.09
N ALA A 81 2.88 -28.25 -10.91
CA ALA A 81 3.98 -28.58 -11.81
C ALA A 81 5.28 -28.91 -11.06
N ILE A 82 5.39 -28.51 -9.80
CA ILE A 82 6.59 -28.70 -8.99
C ILE A 82 6.56 -30.08 -8.34
N ALA A 83 7.61 -30.86 -8.57
CA ALA A 83 7.73 -32.21 -8.03
C ALA A 83 7.70 -32.23 -6.48
N PRO A 84 7.28 -33.34 -5.85
CA PRO A 84 7.29 -33.48 -4.40
C PRO A 84 8.64 -33.11 -3.78
N GLY A 85 8.62 -32.24 -2.76
CA GLY A 85 9.82 -31.69 -2.13
C GLY A 85 10.46 -30.50 -2.85
N GLY A 86 9.95 -30.10 -4.02
CA GLY A 86 10.45 -28.93 -4.76
C GLY A 86 10.02 -27.57 -4.18
N LEU A 87 8.97 -27.56 -3.35
CA LEU A 87 8.60 -26.43 -2.50
C LEU A 87 8.61 -26.87 -1.04
N GLY A 88 9.22 -26.08 -0.17
CA GLY A 88 9.26 -26.38 1.26
C GLY A 88 9.89 -25.25 2.08
N GLY A 89 9.89 -25.45 3.40
CA GLY A 89 10.51 -24.56 4.37
C GLY A 89 10.07 -24.96 5.77
N THR A 90 11.02 -25.08 6.71
CA THR A 90 10.77 -25.63 8.06
C THR A 90 9.65 -24.90 8.81
N TYR A 91 9.54 -23.58 8.62
CA TYR A 91 8.56 -22.73 9.28
C TYR A 91 7.43 -22.26 8.37
N ALA A 92 7.41 -22.71 7.10
CA ALA A 92 6.36 -22.33 6.16
C ALA A 92 5.01 -22.90 6.64
N GLY A 93 3.98 -22.06 6.67
CA GLY A 93 2.66 -22.47 7.16
C GLY A 93 2.62 -22.78 8.66
N SER A 94 3.43 -22.09 9.48
CA SER A 94 3.38 -22.22 10.94
C SER A 94 1.92 -22.15 11.45
N PRO A 95 1.46 -23.13 12.26
CA PRO A 95 0.06 -23.20 12.67
C PRO A 95 -0.38 -21.97 13.48
N VAL A 96 0.54 -21.36 14.25
CA VAL A 96 0.27 -20.12 14.99
C VAL A 96 0.02 -18.95 14.02
N ALA A 97 0.84 -18.84 12.97
CA ALA A 97 0.68 -17.78 11.98
C ALA A 97 -0.57 -18.00 11.11
N CYS A 98 -0.91 -19.25 10.80
CA CYS A 98 -2.16 -19.60 10.13
C CYS A 98 -3.39 -19.26 10.98
N ALA A 99 -3.37 -19.55 12.28
CA ALA A 99 -4.45 -19.18 13.18
C ALA A 99 -4.64 -17.65 13.27
N ALA A 100 -3.53 -16.89 13.33
CA ALA A 100 -3.58 -15.43 13.26
C ALA A 100 -4.15 -14.93 11.93
N ALA A 101 -3.79 -15.55 10.81
CA ALA A 101 -4.34 -15.19 9.50
C ALA A 101 -5.83 -15.46 9.38
N LEU A 102 -6.32 -16.59 9.90
CA LEU A 102 -7.76 -16.88 9.94
C LEU A 102 -8.51 -15.82 10.76
N ALA A 103 -8.01 -15.48 11.95
CA ALA A 103 -8.61 -14.42 12.77
C ALA A 103 -8.61 -13.05 12.06
N VAL A 104 -7.56 -12.73 11.28
CA VAL A 104 -7.56 -11.52 10.45
C VAL A 104 -8.68 -11.56 9.41
N LEU A 105 -8.89 -12.70 8.73
CA LEU A 105 -9.97 -12.86 7.76
C LEU A 105 -11.35 -12.71 8.42
N ASP A 106 -11.55 -13.29 9.62
CA ASP A 106 -12.80 -13.14 10.37
C ASP A 106 -13.07 -11.65 10.67
N ILE A 107 -12.06 -10.90 11.13
CA ILE A 107 -12.19 -9.45 11.38
C ILE A 107 -12.49 -8.67 10.08
N PHE A 108 -11.92 -9.08 8.95
CA PHE A 108 -12.24 -8.47 7.65
C PHE A 108 -13.73 -8.53 7.34
N GLU A 109 -14.37 -9.67 7.64
CA GLU A 109 -15.80 -9.90 7.45
C GLU A 109 -16.64 -9.18 8.51
N GLU A 110 -16.30 -9.33 9.79
CA GLU A 110 -17.05 -8.79 10.94
C GLU A 110 -17.04 -7.26 11.01
N GLU A 111 -15.88 -6.63 10.76
CA GLU A 111 -15.70 -5.19 10.86
C GLU A 111 -15.82 -4.46 9.50
N HIS A 112 -16.15 -5.19 8.43
CA HIS A 112 -16.28 -4.64 7.08
C HIS A 112 -15.04 -3.83 6.65
N LEU A 113 -13.85 -4.41 6.81
CA LEU A 113 -12.59 -3.67 6.68
C LEU A 113 -12.31 -3.17 5.26
N LEU A 114 -12.92 -3.75 4.23
CA LEU A 114 -12.79 -3.28 2.86
C LEU A 114 -13.54 -1.95 2.65
N GLU A 115 -14.75 -1.84 3.20
CA GLU A 115 -15.54 -0.61 3.24
C GLU A 115 -14.84 0.43 4.12
N ARG A 116 -14.31 0.00 5.27
CA ARG A 116 -13.50 0.84 6.16
C ARG A 116 -12.30 1.43 5.43
N CYS A 117 -11.58 0.63 4.64
CA CYS A 117 -10.46 1.11 3.84
C CYS A 117 -10.87 2.24 2.87
N LYS A 118 -12.03 2.14 2.24
CA LYS A 118 -12.53 3.17 1.33
C LYS A 118 -12.84 4.46 2.08
N THR A 119 -13.57 4.38 3.18
CA THR A 119 -13.96 5.56 3.98
C THR A 119 -12.76 6.27 4.62
N VAL A 120 -11.83 5.51 5.22
CA VAL A 120 -10.56 6.05 5.75
C VAL A 120 -9.73 6.68 4.64
N GLY A 121 -9.62 5.99 3.50
CA GLY A 121 -8.88 6.48 2.34
C GLY A 121 -9.40 7.83 1.85
N GLU A 122 -10.71 7.94 1.64
CA GLU A 122 -11.39 9.17 1.21
C GLU A 122 -11.16 10.33 2.19
N ARG A 123 -11.28 10.07 3.49
CA ARG A 123 -11.04 11.06 4.54
C ARG A 123 -9.62 11.59 4.50
N LEU A 124 -8.63 10.70 4.48
CA LEU A 124 -7.20 11.05 4.46
C LEU A 124 -6.86 11.82 3.18
N VAL A 125 -7.29 11.34 2.01
CA VAL A 125 -7.06 11.99 0.72
C VAL A 125 -7.66 13.39 0.68
N THR A 126 -8.88 13.56 1.19
CA THR A 126 -9.55 14.88 1.24
C THR A 126 -8.73 15.87 2.06
N ALA A 127 -8.27 15.48 3.25
CA ALA A 127 -7.45 16.35 4.09
C ALA A 127 -6.09 16.67 3.44
N LEU A 128 -5.40 15.67 2.87
CA LEU A 128 -4.10 15.85 2.22
C LEU A 128 -4.19 16.72 0.96
N LYS A 129 -5.28 16.62 0.19
CA LYS A 129 -5.56 17.55 -0.93
C LYS A 129 -5.82 18.97 -0.43
N GLY A 130 -6.48 19.12 0.72
CA GLY A 130 -6.61 20.41 1.39
C GLY A 130 -5.25 21.00 1.78
N MET A 131 -4.35 20.20 2.34
CA MET A 131 -2.96 20.60 2.63
C MET A 131 -2.20 20.98 1.36
N LYS A 132 -2.34 20.20 0.28
CA LYS A 132 -1.74 20.50 -1.03
C LYS A 132 -2.15 21.90 -1.54
N ALA A 133 -3.40 22.30 -1.35
CA ALA A 133 -3.86 23.62 -1.77
C ALA A 133 -3.24 24.77 -0.95
N LYS A 134 -2.74 24.49 0.27
CA LYS A 134 -2.09 25.46 1.15
C LYS A 134 -0.56 25.50 0.98
N TYR A 135 0.06 24.35 0.72
CA TYR A 135 1.51 24.17 0.81
C TYR A 135 2.10 23.76 -0.56
N PRO A 136 2.75 24.69 -1.30
CA PRO A 136 3.30 24.42 -2.64
C PRO A 136 4.33 23.29 -2.70
N VAL A 137 4.99 22.98 -1.58
CA VAL A 137 5.93 21.85 -1.48
C VAL A 137 5.28 20.50 -1.81
N ILE A 138 3.96 20.38 -1.65
CA ILE A 138 3.20 19.17 -2.00
C ILE A 138 2.83 19.22 -3.49
N GLY A 139 3.56 18.49 -4.32
CA GLY A 139 3.25 18.42 -5.76
C GLY A 139 2.12 17.47 -6.08
N GLU A 140 2.06 16.30 -5.43
CA GLU A 140 1.05 15.28 -5.73
C GLU A 140 0.57 14.52 -4.49
N VAL A 141 -0.72 14.20 -4.48
CA VAL A 141 -1.34 13.26 -3.54
C VAL A 141 -1.90 12.10 -4.36
N ARG A 142 -1.32 10.91 -4.20
CA ARG A 142 -1.73 9.68 -4.89
C ARG A 142 -2.37 8.73 -3.90
N ALA A 143 -3.37 7.99 -4.35
CA ALA A 143 -4.04 7.01 -3.49
C ALA A 143 -4.71 5.88 -4.27
N LEU A 144 -4.79 4.72 -3.63
CA LEU A 144 -5.73 3.66 -3.95
C LEU A 144 -6.19 3.07 -2.61
N GLY A 145 -7.46 3.29 -2.24
CA GLY A 145 -7.95 3.02 -0.88
C GLY A 145 -7.15 3.78 0.18
N ALA A 146 -6.73 3.08 1.24
CA ALA A 146 -5.94 3.61 2.34
C ALA A 146 -4.42 3.38 2.15
N MET A 147 -3.98 3.24 0.89
CA MET A 147 -2.58 3.28 0.48
C MET A 147 -2.30 4.61 -0.19
N ILE A 148 -1.73 5.55 0.56
CA ILE A 148 -1.68 6.97 0.16
C ILE A 148 -0.24 7.47 0.19
N ALA A 149 0.12 8.28 -0.79
CA ALA A 149 1.40 8.96 -0.89
C ALA A 149 1.22 10.48 -1.05
N VAL A 150 2.14 11.22 -0.44
CA VAL A 150 2.31 12.67 -0.61
C VAL A 150 3.71 12.89 -1.14
N GLU A 151 3.84 13.33 -2.40
CA GLU A 151 5.12 13.57 -3.04
C GLU A 151 5.49 15.05 -2.99
N LEU A 152 6.72 15.30 -2.55
CA LEU A 152 7.23 16.63 -2.28
C LEU A 152 8.24 17.07 -3.35
N PHE A 153 8.17 18.34 -3.70
CA PHE A 153 9.00 18.97 -4.72
C PHE A 153 9.46 20.36 -4.28
N GLU A 154 10.60 20.81 -4.79
CA GLU A 154 11.09 22.17 -4.55
C GLU A 154 10.23 23.17 -5.32
N ASP A 155 9.67 24.17 -4.63
CA ASP A 155 8.84 25.23 -5.23
C ASP A 155 7.69 24.73 -6.14
N GLY A 156 7.20 23.50 -5.89
CA GLY A 156 6.19 22.86 -6.72
C GLY A 156 6.67 22.38 -8.10
N ASP A 157 7.97 22.43 -8.39
CA ASP A 157 8.57 21.96 -9.64
C ASP A 157 8.71 20.43 -9.64
N SER A 158 7.88 19.75 -10.43
CA SER A 158 7.85 18.28 -10.54
C SER A 158 9.16 17.65 -11.05
N HIS A 159 10.10 18.45 -11.53
CA HIS A 159 11.44 18.00 -11.93
C HIS A 159 12.47 18.08 -10.81
N LYS A 160 12.10 18.61 -9.63
CA LYS A 160 12.99 18.77 -8.47
C LYS A 160 12.44 18.03 -7.23
N PRO A 161 12.60 16.69 -7.17
CA PRO A 161 12.23 15.89 -6.00
C PRO A 161 12.84 16.43 -4.70
N ASN A 162 12.01 16.66 -3.67
CA ASN A 162 12.46 17.27 -2.42
C ASN A 162 12.57 16.26 -1.26
N ALA A 163 13.63 15.44 -1.28
CA ALA A 163 13.91 14.47 -0.22
C ALA A 163 14.21 15.13 1.14
N ALA A 164 14.78 16.34 1.13
CA ALA A 164 15.10 17.09 2.35
C ALA A 164 13.83 17.50 3.11
N ALA A 165 12.81 18.01 2.40
CA ALA A 165 11.51 18.33 2.99
C ALA A 165 10.84 17.08 3.58
N VAL A 166 10.91 15.93 2.90
CA VAL A 166 10.39 14.66 3.45
C VAL A 166 11.08 14.31 4.76
N ALA A 167 12.41 14.38 4.82
CA ALA A 167 13.17 14.08 6.04
C ALA A 167 12.80 15.03 7.19
N GLN A 168 12.61 16.32 6.89
CA GLN A 168 12.16 17.31 7.88
C GLN A 168 10.75 17.01 8.41
N VAL A 169 9.78 16.71 7.52
CA VAL A 169 8.42 16.36 7.93
C VAL A 169 8.41 15.09 8.76
N VAL A 170 9.15 14.05 8.38
CA VAL A 170 9.25 12.80 9.15
C VAL A 170 9.81 13.06 10.55
N ALA A 171 10.88 13.85 10.66
CA ALA A 171 11.50 14.17 11.95
C ALA A 171 10.55 14.97 12.85
N LYS A 172 9.93 16.04 12.32
CA LYS A 172 8.97 16.87 13.05
C LYS A 172 7.73 16.09 13.47
N ALA A 173 7.17 15.27 12.59
CA ALA A 173 6.03 14.43 12.90
C ALA A 173 6.35 13.46 14.05
N ARG A 174 7.51 12.81 14.02
CA ARG A 174 7.98 11.93 15.10
C ARG A 174 8.04 12.67 16.43
N ASP A 175 8.64 13.86 16.45
CA ASP A 175 8.81 14.66 17.67
C ASP A 175 7.46 15.14 18.24
N LYS A 176 6.43 15.25 17.39
CA LYS A 176 5.03 15.54 17.77
C LYS A 176 4.19 14.28 18.05
N GLY A 177 4.78 13.09 17.98
CA GLY A 177 4.12 11.82 18.29
C GLY A 177 3.38 11.15 17.13
N LEU A 178 3.70 11.48 15.88
CA LEU A 178 3.19 10.83 14.68
C LEU A 178 4.33 10.11 13.92
N ILE A 179 4.22 8.79 13.78
CA ILE A 179 5.18 8.01 13.00
C ILE A 179 4.78 8.00 11.53
N LEU A 180 5.63 8.59 10.70
CA LEU A 180 5.52 8.57 9.24
C LEU A 180 6.73 7.85 8.66
N LEU A 181 6.54 7.24 7.50
CA LEU A 181 7.60 6.61 6.73
C LEU A 181 7.75 7.30 5.39
N SER A 182 8.96 7.33 4.86
CA SER A 182 9.24 7.76 3.50
C SER A 182 9.42 6.57 2.54
N CYS A 183 9.29 6.85 1.25
CA CYS A 183 9.63 5.96 0.14
C CYS A 183 9.92 6.78 -1.12
N GLY A 184 9.88 6.13 -2.30
CA GLY A 184 10.08 6.76 -3.59
C GLY A 184 11.53 6.63 -4.07
N THR A 185 11.70 6.46 -5.38
CA THR A 185 13.02 6.34 -6.03
C THR A 185 13.95 7.51 -5.71
N TYR A 186 13.40 8.70 -5.52
CA TYR A 186 14.14 9.92 -5.19
C TYR A 186 14.05 10.31 -3.70
N GLY A 187 13.44 9.47 -2.84
CA GLY A 187 13.28 9.73 -1.41
C GLY A 187 12.34 10.88 -1.05
N ASN A 188 11.55 11.36 -2.01
CA ASN A 188 10.70 12.54 -1.90
C ASN A 188 9.22 12.20 -1.68
N VAL A 189 8.89 10.98 -1.24
CA VAL A 189 7.51 10.57 -0.97
C VAL A 189 7.33 10.26 0.51
N LEU A 190 6.33 10.88 1.14
CA LEU A 190 5.75 10.43 2.41
C LEU A 190 4.69 9.37 2.10
N ARG A 191 4.74 8.23 2.78
CA ARG A 191 3.68 7.21 2.69
C ARG A 191 2.82 7.22 3.95
N VAL A 192 1.50 7.28 3.74
CA VAL A 192 0.49 7.24 4.79
C VAL A 192 -0.19 5.87 4.73
N LEU A 193 0.19 5.02 5.68
CA LEU A 193 -0.28 3.64 5.83
C LEU A 193 -0.83 3.43 7.25
N VAL A 194 -2.04 3.92 7.50
CA VAL A 194 -2.71 3.74 8.79
C VAL A 194 -3.27 2.31 8.93
N PRO A 195 -3.34 1.73 10.14
CA PRO A 195 -4.19 0.57 10.39
C PRO A 195 -5.62 0.86 9.92
N LEU A 196 -6.28 -0.10 9.27
CA LEU A 196 -7.68 0.10 8.82
C LEU A 196 -8.64 0.26 10.01
N THR A 197 -8.27 -0.33 11.14
CA THR A 197 -8.95 -0.24 12.44
C THR A 197 -8.66 1.05 13.20
N ALA A 198 -7.90 2.00 12.65
CA ALA A 198 -7.58 3.25 13.33
C ALA A 198 -8.86 4.05 13.65
N GLU A 199 -8.96 4.52 14.89
CA GLU A 199 -10.07 5.33 15.38
C GLU A 199 -10.09 6.73 14.73
N GLU A 200 -11.29 7.29 14.56
CA GLU A 200 -11.49 8.59 13.90
C GLU A 200 -10.74 9.74 14.60
N GLU A 201 -10.66 9.69 15.92
CA GLU A 201 -9.95 10.70 16.72
C GLU A 201 -8.45 10.66 16.44
N LEU A 202 -7.86 9.47 16.31
CA LEU A 202 -6.45 9.28 15.95
C LEU A 202 -6.17 9.74 14.53
N LEU A 203 -7.07 9.46 13.57
CA LEU A 203 -6.95 9.98 12.20
C LEU A 203 -6.99 11.51 12.18
N THR A 204 -7.90 12.11 12.95
CA THR A 204 -8.02 13.57 13.09
C THR A 204 -6.73 14.18 13.64
N ARG A 205 -6.24 13.63 14.75
CA ARG A 205 -5.02 14.10 15.42
C ARG A 205 -3.79 13.95 14.52
N GLY A 206 -3.65 12.81 13.84
CA GLY A 206 -2.54 12.58 12.91
C GLY A 206 -2.53 13.58 11.75
N LEU A 207 -3.70 13.87 11.17
CA LEU A 207 -3.81 14.89 10.12
C LEU A 207 -3.50 16.30 10.63
N ALA A 208 -3.90 16.64 11.85
CA ALA A 208 -3.57 17.94 12.45
C ALA A 208 -2.06 18.11 12.66
N ILE A 209 -1.39 17.08 13.19
CA ILE A 209 0.08 17.08 13.35
C ILE A 209 0.77 17.22 11.98
N LEU A 210 0.27 16.54 10.95
CA LEU A 210 0.85 16.62 9.61
C LEU A 210 0.66 18.00 8.96
N ASP A 211 -0.52 18.62 9.10
CA ASP A 211 -0.77 20.01 8.63
C ASP A 211 0.20 20.99 9.31
N GLU A 212 0.40 20.86 10.62
CA GLU A 212 1.36 21.67 11.40
C GLU A 212 2.80 21.46 10.91
N CYS A 213 3.22 20.21 10.65
CA CYS A 213 4.55 19.91 10.12
C CYS A 213 4.79 20.57 8.76
N PHE A 214 3.79 20.59 7.88
CA PHE A 214 3.90 21.28 6.60
C PHE A 214 3.93 22.80 6.75
N ALA A 215 3.13 23.36 7.65
CA ALA A 215 3.15 24.80 7.94
C ALA A 215 4.53 25.29 8.44
N GLU A 216 5.24 24.46 9.21
CA GLU A 216 6.57 24.79 9.73
C GLU A 216 7.71 24.73 8.69
N ILE A 217 7.47 24.12 7.52
CA ILE A 217 8.47 24.01 6.44
C ILE A 217 8.07 24.75 5.16
N ALA A 218 6.90 25.41 5.18
CA ALA A 218 6.34 26.17 4.07
C ALA A 218 6.98 27.56 3.93
#